data_AF-A0A3A9BB18-F1
#
_entry.id   AF-A0A3A9BB18-F1
#
_cell.length_a   1.000
_cell.length_b   1.000
_cell.length_c   1.000
_cell.angle_alpha   90.00
_cell.angle_beta   90.00
_cell.angle_gamma   90.00
#
_symmetry.space_group_name_H-M   'P 1'
#
loop_
_entity.id
_entity.type
_entity.pdbx_description
1 polymer ?
#
loop_
_entity_poly.entity_id
_entity_poly.type
_entity_poly.pdbx_seq_one_letter_code
_entity_poly.pdbx_strand_id
1 'polypeptide(L)' 'MANETYDNFESLKARLDEIMEAVADSELSLDDALTLYEEAVSLGLRATDLLEENIAEADAVKAETDAQDNQVSI' A
#
# COMPACT_ATOMS: atom_id res chain seq x y z
N MET A 1 7.72 7.92 13.65
CA MET A 1 8.40 8.09 12.34
C MET A 1 8.90 6.72 11.91
N ALA A 2 8.09 5.97 11.16
CA ALA A 2 8.43 4.64 10.61
C ALA A 2 7.57 4.27 9.38
N ASN A 3 6.45 4.98 9.14
CA ASN A 3 5.56 4.73 7.99
C ASN A 3 6.02 5.38 6.66
N GLU A 4 7.15 6.08 6.63
CA GLU A 4 7.61 6.87 5.46
C GLU A 4 8.45 6.09 4.44
N THR A 5 8.45 4.74 4.46
CA THR A 5 9.33 3.95 3.57
C THR A 5 8.57 3.05 2.59
N TYR A 6 7.25 2.95 2.71
CA TYR A 6 6.43 2.10 1.84
C TYR A 6 5.54 2.95 0.94
N ASP A 7 6.17 3.67 0.01
CA ASP A 7 5.51 4.61 -0.89
C ASP A 7 4.90 3.95 -2.13
N ASN A 8 5.16 2.66 -2.35
CA ASN A 8 4.62 1.92 -3.48
C ASN A 8 4.29 0.46 -3.13
N PHE A 9 3.41 -0.13 -3.94
CA PHE A 9 2.93 -1.50 -3.76
C PHE A 9 4.04 -2.56 -3.84
N GLU A 10 5.11 -2.31 -4.61
CA GLU A 10 6.22 -3.27 -4.76
C GLU A 10 7.05 -3.36 -3.48
N SER A 11 7.37 -2.22 -2.86
CA SER A 11 8.05 -2.14 -1.57
C SER A 11 7.21 -2.77 -0.45
N LEU A 12 5.90 -2.54 -0.44
CA LEU A 12 4.97 -3.18 0.51
C LEU A 12 4.97 -4.70 0.36
N LYS A 13 4.86 -5.18 -0.88
CA LYS A 13 4.86 -6.60 -1.18
C LYS A 13 6.19 -7.26 -0.80
N ALA A 14 7.31 -6.64 -1.13
CA ALA A 14 8.63 -7.16 -0.77
C ALA A 14 8.77 -7.34 0.74
N ARG A 15 8.30 -6.37 1.54
CA ARG A 15 8.32 -6.48 3.00
C ARG A 15 7.38 -7.57 3.53
N LEU A 16 6.17 -7.69 2.98
CA LEU A 16 5.26 -8.77 3.34
C LEU A 16 5.85 -10.15 3.03
N ASP A 17 6.55 -10.29 1.90
CA ASP A 17 7.23 -11.53 1.51
C ASP A 17 8.37 -11.86 2.51
N GLU A 18 9.18 -10.87 2.94
CA GLU A 18 10.20 -11.05 3.99
C GLU A 18 9.60 -11.47 5.33
N ILE A 19 8.47 -10.85 5.73
CA ILE A 19 7.76 -11.22 6.95
C ILE A 19 7.26 -12.67 6.88
N MET A 20 6.71 -13.09 5.73
CA MET A 20 6.28 -14.48 5.54
C MET A 20 7.44 -15.46 5.66
N GLU A 21 8.61 -15.14 5.09
CA GLU A 21 9.79 -15.98 5.20
C GLU A 21 10.28 -16.09 6.65
N ALA A 22 10.30 -14.97 7.38
CA ALA A 22 10.69 -14.95 8.78
C ALA A 22 9.71 -15.74 9.68
N VAL A 23 8.39 -15.59 9.48
CA VAL A 23 7.36 -16.32 10.24
C VAL A 23 7.34 -17.81 9.89
N ALA A 24 7.82 -18.20 8.72
CA ALA A 24 7.95 -19.61 8.34
C ALA A 24 9.09 -20.33 9.08
N ASP A 25 10.01 -19.60 9.71
CA ASP A 25 11.07 -20.18 10.54
C ASP A 25 10.50 -20.68 11.87
N SER A 26 10.63 -21.99 12.12
CA SER A 26 10.16 -22.63 13.35
C SER A 26 10.99 -22.28 14.58
N GLU A 27 12.17 -21.70 14.41
CA GLU A 27 13.03 -21.22 15.51
C GLU A 27 12.63 -19.79 15.96
N LEU A 28 11.74 -19.12 15.25
CA LEU A 28 11.25 -17.79 15.62
C LEU A 28 10.43 -17.85 16.91
N SER A 29 10.72 -16.92 17.83
CA SER A 29 9.95 -16.84 19.08
C SER A 29 8.51 -16.38 18.81
N LEU A 30 7.58 -16.80 19.67
CA LEU A 30 6.18 -16.39 19.53
C LEU A 30 6.01 -14.86 19.59
N ASP A 31 6.77 -14.18 20.46
CA ASP A 31 6.69 -12.72 20.60
C ASP A 31 7.20 -12.01 19.35
N ASP A 32 8.26 -12.52 18.73
CA ASP A 32 8.77 -11.98 17.45
C ASP A 32 7.78 -12.25 16.32
N ALA A 33 7.17 -13.45 16.28
CA ALA A 33 6.14 -13.79 15.30
C ALA A 33 4.90 -12.89 15.41
N LEU A 34 4.47 -12.58 16.64
CA LEU A 34 3.37 -11.64 16.88
C LEU A 34 3.72 -10.23 16.44
N THR A 35 4.95 -9.78 16.71
CA THR A 35 5.45 -8.47 16.26
C THR A 35 5.43 -8.35 14.74
N LEU A 36 5.91 -9.40 14.03
CA LEU A 36 5.89 -9.45 12.58
C LEU A 36 4.46 -9.49 12.00
N TYR A 37 3.54 -10.16 12.69
CA TYR A 37 2.13 -10.16 12.31
C TYR A 37 1.49 -8.76 12.42
N GLU A 38 1.76 -8.04 13.50
CA GLU A 38 1.31 -6.65 13.68
C GLU A 38 1.87 -5.72 12.59
N GLU A 39 3.14 -5.92 12.21
CA GLU A 39 3.76 -5.22 11.08
C GLU A 39 3.02 -5.53 9.77
N ALA A 40 2.75 -6.81 9.47
CA ALA A 40 2.02 -7.22 8.27
C ALA A 40 0.62 -6.60 8.18
N VAL A 41 -0.11 -6.52 9.30
CA VAL A 41 -1.42 -5.85 9.35
C VAL A 41 -1.28 -4.37 9.02
N SER A 42 -0.28 -3.70 9.59
CA SER A 42 -0.01 -2.28 9.33
C SER A 42 0.33 -2.01 7.86
N LEU A 43 1.12 -2.89 7.23
CA LEU A 43 1.44 -2.83 5.80
C LEU A 43 0.19 -3.03 4.93
N GLY A 44 -0.70 -3.95 5.31
CA GLY A 44 -1.97 -4.16 4.61
C GLY A 44 -2.90 -2.94 4.65
N LEU A 45 -2.94 -2.23 5.78
CA LEU A 45 -3.67 -0.96 5.90
C LEU A 45 -3.06 0.11 4.98
N ARG A 46 -1.73 0.25 4.99
CA ARG A 46 -1.03 1.19 4.10
C ARG A 46 -1.27 0.89 2.62
N ALA A 47 -1.35 -0.39 2.25
CA ALA A 47 -1.68 -0.81 0.88
C ALA A 47 -3.11 -0.37 0.48
N THR A 48 -4.05 -0.43 1.43
CA THR A 48 -5.42 0.02 1.20
C THR A 48 -5.47 1.53 1.02
N ASP A 49 -4.77 2.29 1.88
CA ASP A 49 -4.66 3.75 1.75
C ASP A 49 -4.08 4.16 0.39
N LEU A 50 -2.99 3.52 -0.04
CA LEU A 50 -2.39 3.78 -1.36
C LEU A 50 -3.33 3.45 -2.53
N LEU A 51 -4.17 2.42 -2.39
CA LEU A 51 -5.15 2.07 -3.39
C LEU A 51 -6.25 3.13 -3.49
N GLU A 52 -6.73 3.62 -2.35
CA GLU A 52 -7.70 4.71 -2.28
C GLU A 52 -7.13 6.01 -2.86
N GLU A 53 -5.89 6.36 -2.53
CA GLU A 53 -5.17 7.52 -3.09
C GLU A 53 -5.06 7.43 -4.62
N ASN A 54 -4.65 6.28 -5.17
CA ASN A 54 -4.54 6.08 -6.62
C ASN A 54 -5.89 6.18 -7.33
N ILE A 55 -6.97 5.67 -6.71
CA ILE A 55 -8.33 5.79 -7.28
C ILE A 55 -8.78 7.25 -7.29
N ALA A 56 -8.57 7.98 -6.18
CA ALA A 56 -8.93 9.38 -6.08
C ALA A 56 -8.17 10.25 -7.10
N GLU A 57 -6.87 9.98 -7.29
CA GLU A 57 -6.06 10.64 -8.33
C GLU A 57 -6.58 10.33 -9.74
N ALA A 58 -6.91 9.06 -10.03
CA ALA A 58 -7.47 8.67 -11.33
C ALA A 58 -8.82 9.34 -11.61
N ASP A 59 -9.70 9.44 -10.61
CA ASP A 59 -10.98 10.12 -10.72
C ASP A 59 -10.82 11.63 -10.93
N ALA A 60 -9.85 12.26 -10.25
CA ALA A 60 -9.53 13.68 -10.45
C ALA A 60 -9.04 13.96 -11.88
N VAL A 61 -8.11 13.15 -12.39
CA VAL A 61 -7.60 13.26 -13.78
C VAL A 61 -8.73 13.05 -14.79
N LYS A 62 -9.66 12.12 -14.52
CA LYS A 62 -10.82 11.88 -15.38
C LYS A 62 -11.78 13.08 -15.39
N ALA A 63 -12.05 13.68 -14.23
CA ALA A 63 -12.90 14.87 -14.15
C ALA A 63 -12.29 16.08 -14.90
N GLU A 64 -10.97 16.24 -14.86
CA GLU A 64 -10.26 17.29 -15.60
C GLU A 64 -10.29 17.07 -17.12
N THR A 65 -10.15 15.82 -17.57
CA THR A 65 -10.22 15.48 -19.00
C THR A 65 -11.63 15.63 -19.56
N ASP A 66 -12.67 15.20 -18.83
CA ASP A 66 -14.07 15.40 -19.22
C ASP A 66 -14.45 16.90 -19.26
N ALA A 67 -13.87 17.73 -18.37
CA ALA A 67 -14.10 19.18 -18.36
C ALA A 67 -13.42 19.91 -19.53
N GLN A 68 -12.29 19.41 -20.04
CA GLN A 68 -11.60 19.98 -21.19
C GLN A 68 -12.25 19.60 -22.52
N ASP A 69 -12.75 18.38 -22.68
CA ASP A 69 -13.43 17.91 -23.91
C ASP A 69 -14.71 18.73 -24.19
N ASN A 70 -15.42 19.15 -23.14
CA ASN A 70 -16.62 19.98 -23.25
C ASN A 70 -16.34 21.46 -23.61
N GLN A 71 -15.09 21.95 -23.53
CA GLN A 71 -14.73 23.34 -23.90
C GLN A 71 -14.27 23.50 -25.35
N VAL A 72 -13.96 22.42 -26.07
CA VAL A 72 -13.48 22.48 -27.47
C VAL A 72 -14.65 22.47 -28.48
N SER A 73 -15.88 22.23 -28.03
CA SER A 73 -17.07 22.15 -28.88
C SER A 73 -17.88 23.46 -29.02
N ILE A 74 -17.34 24.61 -28.60
CA ILE A 74 -17.95 25.94 -28.75
C ILE A 74 -17.10 26.81 -29.68
#